data_AF-A0A2T9ZMY8-F1
#
_entry.id   AF-A0A2T9ZMY8-F1
#
_cell.length_a   1.000
_cell.length_b   1.000
_cell.length_c   1.000
_cell.angle_alpha   90.00
_cell.angle_beta   90.00
_cell.angle_gamma   90.00
#
_symmetry.space_group_name_H-M   'P 1'
#
loop_
_entity.id
_entity.type
_entity.pdbx_description
1 polymer ?
#
loop_
_entity_poly.entity_id
_entity_poly.type
_entity_poly.pdbx_seq_one_letter_code
_entity_poly.pdbx_strand_id
1 'polypeptide(L)'
;MNQHNLEIFSQSLRRVTVSADFYDCFYDKFISRSDEIPAFFKNRDMAQLKKKLKDTLFMLAESAEGGPGVKLYIEMLGRIHKRLNVQRRHFTIWEEALLEAVKTYDDEFDDKVLAAWLDVIDNVIERMFAALDEARMIAS
;
A
#
# COMPACT_ATOMS: atom_id res chain seq x y z
N MET A 1 0.58 -9.40 11.53
CA MET A 1 -0.55 -9.43 10.60
C MET A 1 -1.27 -10.72 10.86
N ASN A 2 -2.59 -10.76 10.85
CA ASN A 2 -3.29 -12.01 11.08
C ASN A 2 -3.08 -12.93 9.85
N GLN A 3 -2.58 -14.16 10.07
CA GLN A 3 -2.33 -15.13 9.00
C GLN A 3 -3.58 -15.40 8.14
N HIS A 4 -4.76 -15.43 8.75
CA HIS A 4 -6.03 -15.59 8.04
C HIS A 4 -6.34 -14.39 7.13
N ASN A 5 -6.11 -13.17 7.63
CA ASN A 5 -6.29 -11.96 6.82
C ASN A 5 -5.29 -11.89 5.68
N LEU A 6 -4.05 -12.34 5.90
CA LEU A 6 -3.03 -12.39 4.86
C LEU A 6 -3.42 -13.34 3.72
N GLU A 7 -4.02 -14.47 4.04
CA GLU A 7 -4.54 -15.42 3.05
C GLU A 7 -5.69 -14.81 2.23
N ILE A 8 -6.66 -14.16 2.89
CA ILE A 8 -7.77 -13.46 2.21
C ILE A 8 -7.24 -12.34 1.31
N PHE A 9 -6.32 -11.51 1.83
CA PHE A 9 -5.66 -10.46 1.08
C PHE A 9 -4.93 -11.02 -0.14
N SER A 10 -4.18 -12.11 0.00
CA SER A 10 -3.45 -12.76 -1.09
C SER A 10 -4.38 -13.29 -2.18
N GLN A 11 -5.50 -13.89 -1.80
CA GLN A 11 -6.53 -14.36 -2.74
C GLN A 11 -7.17 -13.20 -3.51
N SER A 12 -7.60 -12.17 -2.79
CA SER A 12 -8.16 -10.94 -3.37
C SER A 12 -7.16 -10.25 -4.30
N LEU A 13 -5.91 -10.10 -3.88
CA LEU A 13 -4.84 -9.52 -4.70
C LEU A 13 -4.66 -10.28 -6.03
N ARG A 14 -4.72 -11.61 -6.00
CA ARG A 14 -4.67 -12.43 -7.23
C ARG A 14 -5.85 -12.17 -8.15
N ARG A 15 -7.07 -12.02 -7.61
CA ARG A 15 -8.28 -11.72 -8.42
C ARG A 15 -8.21 -10.33 -9.04
N VAL A 16 -7.95 -9.29 -8.26
CA VAL A 16 -7.93 -7.90 -8.77
C VAL A 16 -6.83 -7.67 -9.81
N THR A 17 -5.71 -8.41 -9.72
CA THR A 17 -4.58 -8.27 -10.64
C THR A 17 -4.70 -9.08 -11.94
N VAL A 18 -5.80 -9.82 -12.13
CA VAL A 18 -6.14 -10.42 -13.43
C VAL A 18 -6.36 -9.31 -14.46
N SER A 19 -6.99 -8.20 -14.07
CA SER A 19 -7.14 -7.04 -14.93
C SER A 19 -5.86 -6.19 -14.96
N ALA A 20 -5.40 -5.87 -16.16
CA ALA A 20 -4.32 -4.91 -16.34
C ALA A 20 -4.70 -3.48 -15.88
N ASP A 21 -6.00 -3.18 -15.84
CA ASP A 21 -6.55 -1.85 -15.57
C ASP A 21 -6.72 -1.56 -14.07
N PHE A 22 -6.50 -2.56 -13.20
CA PHE A 22 -6.69 -2.40 -11.75
C PHE A 22 -5.82 -1.27 -11.18
N TYR A 23 -4.52 -1.27 -11.50
CA TYR A 23 -3.60 -0.24 -11.00
C TYR A 23 -3.89 1.13 -11.62
N ASP A 24 -4.41 1.16 -12.83
CA ASP A 24 -4.80 2.40 -13.53
C ASP A 24 -6.00 3.02 -12.83
N CYS A 25 -7.04 2.22 -12.57
CA CYS A 25 -8.20 2.62 -11.77
C CYS A 25 -7.80 3.14 -10.39
N PHE A 26 -6.90 2.43 -9.69
CA PHE A 26 -6.38 2.88 -8.40
C PHE A 26 -5.71 4.26 -8.49
N TYR A 27 -4.76 4.44 -9.41
CA TYR A 27 -4.03 5.71 -9.52
C TYR A 27 -4.92 6.85 -9.99
N ASP A 28 -5.87 6.61 -10.89
CA ASP A 28 -6.83 7.61 -11.33
C ASP A 28 -7.70 8.10 -10.17
N LYS A 29 -8.25 7.17 -9.38
CA LYS A 29 -9.01 7.49 -8.16
C LYS A 29 -8.14 8.26 -7.16
N PHE A 30 -6.94 7.80 -6.89
CA PHE A 30 -6.06 8.40 -5.88
C PHE A 30 -5.62 9.83 -6.27
N ILE A 31 -5.16 10.00 -7.51
CA ILE A 31 -4.65 11.29 -8.00
C ILE A 31 -5.77 12.33 -8.10
N SER A 32 -7.00 11.91 -8.42
CA SER A 32 -8.15 12.80 -8.50
C SER A 32 -8.72 13.25 -7.14
N ARG A 33 -8.33 12.63 -6.02
CA ARG A 33 -9.00 12.80 -4.73
C ARG A 33 -8.68 14.12 -4.03
N SER A 34 -7.56 14.76 -4.36
CA SER A 34 -7.14 16.03 -3.75
C SER A 34 -6.15 16.76 -4.64
N ASP A 35 -6.22 18.09 -4.67
CA ASP A 35 -5.34 18.97 -5.45
C ASP A 35 -3.86 18.81 -5.09
N GLU A 36 -3.55 18.34 -3.88
CA GLU A 36 -2.17 18.15 -3.41
C GLU A 36 -1.52 16.85 -3.94
N ILE A 37 -2.31 15.82 -4.23
CA ILE A 37 -1.81 14.49 -4.59
C ILE A 37 -1.07 14.47 -5.94
N PRO A 38 -1.58 15.10 -7.02
CA PRO A 38 -0.90 15.14 -8.31
C PRO A 38 0.55 15.64 -8.23
N ALA A 39 0.87 16.52 -7.29
CA ALA A 39 2.21 17.08 -7.14
C ALA A 39 3.27 16.02 -6.79
N PHE A 40 2.92 14.96 -6.04
CA PHE A 40 3.86 13.87 -5.71
C PHE A 40 4.28 13.04 -6.94
N PHE A 41 3.44 13.06 -7.99
CA PHE A 41 3.60 12.27 -9.20
C PHE A 41 4.16 13.08 -10.38
N LYS A 42 4.36 14.39 -10.23
CA LYS A 42 4.96 15.24 -11.26
C LYS A 42 6.33 14.70 -11.67
N ASN A 43 6.54 14.51 -12.98
CA ASN A 43 7.77 13.97 -13.57
C ASN A 43 8.13 12.55 -13.08
N ARG A 44 7.15 11.76 -12.63
CA ARG A 44 7.34 10.35 -12.28
C ARG A 44 6.94 9.45 -13.44
N ASP A 45 7.69 8.36 -13.59
CA ASP A 45 7.28 7.26 -14.45
C ASP A 45 6.16 6.46 -13.77
N MET A 46 4.93 6.68 -14.23
CA MET A 46 3.75 6.01 -13.67
C MET A 46 3.77 4.50 -13.92
N ALA A 47 4.34 4.02 -15.03
CA ALA A 47 4.45 2.58 -15.29
C ALA A 47 5.40 1.94 -14.27
N GLN A 48 6.52 2.59 -13.96
CA GLN A 48 7.42 2.13 -12.90
C GLN A 48 6.77 2.17 -11.52
N LEU A 49 5.96 3.19 -11.20
CA LEU A 49 5.26 3.28 -9.92
C LEU A 49 4.20 2.18 -9.76
N LYS A 50 3.39 1.94 -10.79
CA LYS A 50 2.43 0.82 -10.84
C LYS A 50 3.12 -0.52 -10.63
N LYS A 51 4.26 -0.75 -11.30
CA LYS A 51 5.08 -1.94 -11.10
C LYS A 51 5.59 -2.06 -9.66
N LYS A 52 6.14 -0.99 -9.09
CA LYS A 52 6.63 -0.99 -7.70
C LYS A 52 5.52 -1.29 -6.70
N LEU A 53 4.33 -0.74 -6.90
CA LEU A 53 3.17 -1.03 -6.06
C LEU A 53 2.77 -2.50 -6.17
N LYS A 54 2.67 -3.03 -7.39
CA LYS A 54 2.42 -4.46 -7.63
C LYS A 54 3.42 -5.34 -6.88
N ASP A 55 4.70 -5.11 -7.12
CA ASP A 55 5.78 -5.90 -6.51
C ASP A 55 5.73 -5.82 -4.98
N THR A 56 5.38 -4.66 -4.41
CA THR A 56 5.21 -4.47 -2.97
C THR A 56 4.03 -5.28 -2.43
N LEU A 57 2.86 -5.21 -3.07
CA LEU A 57 1.67 -5.94 -2.60
C LEU A 57 1.88 -7.46 -2.67
N PHE A 58 2.52 -7.97 -3.72
CA PHE A 58 2.86 -9.40 -3.81
C PHE A 58 3.93 -9.81 -2.79
N MET A 59 4.94 -8.97 -2.55
CA MET A 59 5.91 -9.23 -1.49
C MET A 59 5.24 -9.35 -0.12
N LEU A 60 4.25 -8.49 0.17
CA LEU A 60 3.47 -8.58 1.41
C LEU A 60 2.67 -9.89 1.47
N ALA A 61 1.96 -10.25 0.40
CA ALA A 61 1.16 -11.46 0.30
C ALA A 61 1.98 -12.77 0.45
N GLU A 62 3.24 -12.76 0.01
CA GLU A 62 4.16 -13.89 0.11
C GLU A 62 4.90 -13.94 1.46
N SER A 63 4.93 -12.83 2.19
CA SER A 63 5.61 -12.77 3.47
C SER A 63 4.75 -13.41 4.56
N ALA A 64 5.00 -14.70 4.84
CA ALA A 64 4.64 -15.29 6.12
C ALA A 64 5.37 -14.49 7.21
N GLU A 65 4.65 -13.56 7.84
CA GLU A 65 5.11 -12.68 8.91
C GLU A 65 6.59 -12.22 8.87
N GLY A 66 6.85 -11.08 8.23
CA GLY A 66 7.94 -10.21 8.71
C GLY A 66 9.35 -10.79 8.60
N GLY A 67 9.62 -11.64 7.61
CA GLY A 67 10.97 -12.05 7.26
C GLY A 67 11.90 -10.82 7.17
N PRO A 68 13.18 -10.91 7.60
CA PRO A 68 14.06 -9.74 7.75
C PRO A 68 14.12 -8.81 6.53
N GLY A 69 14.01 -9.37 5.31
CA GLY A 69 13.98 -8.60 4.07
C GLY A 69 12.77 -7.67 3.94
N VAL A 70 11.57 -8.16 4.28
CA VAL A 70 10.32 -7.37 4.20
C VAL A 70 10.35 -6.24 5.22
N LYS A 71 10.85 -6.51 6.44
CA LYS A 71 11.02 -5.48 7.47
C LYS A 71 11.94 -4.35 6.98
N LEU A 72 13.15 -4.68 6.52
CA LEU A 72 14.10 -3.70 6.01
C LEU A 72 13.55 -2.91 4.81
N TYR A 73 12.79 -3.57 3.94
CA TYR A 73 12.13 -2.92 2.81
C TYR A 73 11.09 -1.90 3.26
N ILE A 74 10.22 -2.26 4.21
CA ILE A 74 9.19 -1.34 4.76
C ILE A 74 9.85 -0.14 5.47
N GLU A 75 10.94 -0.35 6.22
CA GLU A 75 11.70 0.75 6.83
C GLU A 75 12.29 1.69 5.78
N MET A 76 12.84 1.14 4.69
CA MET A 76 13.32 1.92 3.54
C MET A 76 12.19 2.72 2.90
N LEU A 77 11.00 2.11 2.69
CA LEU A 77 9.82 2.82 2.19
C LEU A 77 9.44 3.98 3.12
N GLY A 78 9.44 3.78 4.44
CA GLY A 78 9.18 4.84 5.41
C GLY A 78 10.13 6.04 5.23
N ARG A 79 11.43 5.79 5.10
CA ARG A 79 12.44 6.84 4.85
C ARG A 79 12.20 7.58 3.53
N ILE A 80 11.83 6.87 2.47
CA ILE A 80 11.50 7.47 1.16
C ILE A 80 10.29 8.38 1.29
N HIS A 81 9.18 7.89 1.88
CA HIS A 81 7.95 8.66 2.04
C HIS A 81 8.16 9.89 2.95
N LYS A 82 8.96 9.78 4.01
CA LYS A 82 9.37 10.93 4.83
C LYS A 82 10.12 11.98 4.02
N ARG A 83 11.10 11.58 3.22
CA ARG A 83 11.86 12.51 2.36
C ARG A 83 10.97 13.22 1.34
N LEU A 84 9.90 12.56 0.92
CA LEU A 84 8.89 13.13 0.02
C LEU A 84 7.84 13.98 0.76
N ASN A 85 7.93 14.17 2.08
CA ASN A 85 6.94 14.86 2.91
C ASN A 85 5.54 14.23 2.83
N VAL A 86 5.45 12.91 2.64
CA VAL A 86 4.18 12.19 2.71
C VAL A 86 3.78 12.04 4.18
N GLN A 87 2.54 12.41 4.49
CA GLN A 87 1.97 12.40 5.83
C GLN A 87 0.89 11.32 5.95
N ARG A 88 0.51 10.96 7.19
CA ARG A 88 -0.54 9.96 7.46
C ARG A 88 -1.85 10.27 6.73
N ARG A 89 -2.26 11.55 6.65
CA ARG A 89 -3.47 11.96 5.91
C ARG A 89 -3.46 11.56 4.44
N HIS A 90 -2.29 11.53 3.79
CA HIS A 90 -2.20 11.13 2.39
C HIS A 90 -2.42 9.61 2.24
N PHE A 91 -2.04 8.83 3.27
CA PHE A 91 -2.31 7.39 3.29
C PHE A 91 -3.78 7.06 3.52
N THR A 92 -4.52 7.87 4.29
CA THR A 92 -5.98 7.74 4.37
C THR A 92 -6.63 7.88 3.00
N ILE A 93 -6.24 8.91 2.24
CA ILE A 93 -6.73 9.13 0.87
C ILE A 93 -6.31 7.98 -0.07
N TRP A 94 -5.08 7.52 0.07
CA TRP A 94 -4.52 6.41 -0.71
C TRP A 94 -5.27 5.09 -0.47
N GLU A 95 -5.57 4.79 0.79
CA GLU A 95 -6.25 3.57 1.21
C GLU A 95 -7.70 3.56 0.73
N GLU A 96 -8.42 4.66 0.88
CA GLU A 96 -9.78 4.80 0.34
C GLU A 96 -9.80 4.54 -1.18
N ALA A 97 -8.87 5.14 -1.93
CA ALA A 97 -8.78 4.95 -3.37
C ALA A 97 -8.43 3.50 -3.76
N LEU A 98 -7.54 2.86 -2.99
CA LEU A 98 -7.18 1.45 -3.18
C LEU A 98 -8.38 0.53 -2.94
N LEU A 99 -9.08 0.69 -1.81
CA LEU A 99 -10.23 -0.14 -1.46
C LEU A 99 -11.39 0.03 -2.44
N GLU A 100 -11.60 1.24 -2.98
CA GLU A 100 -12.55 1.45 -4.07
C GLU A 100 -12.16 0.70 -5.35
N ALA A 101 -10.86 0.69 -5.70
CA ALA A 101 -10.38 -0.09 -6.84
C ALA A 101 -10.53 -1.59 -6.58
N VAL A 102 -10.20 -2.08 -5.38
CA VAL A 102 -10.38 -3.48 -4.99
C VAL A 102 -11.85 -3.88 -5.11
N LYS A 103 -12.77 -3.10 -4.55
CA LYS A 103 -14.22 -3.33 -4.67
C LYS A 103 -14.72 -3.35 -6.12
N THR A 104 -14.05 -2.63 -7.02
CA THR A 104 -14.41 -2.59 -8.44
C THR A 104 -13.96 -3.84 -9.19
N TYR A 105 -12.82 -4.43 -8.80
CA TYR A 105 -12.15 -5.51 -9.55
C TYR A 105 -12.17 -6.88 -8.86
N ASP A 106 -12.55 -6.95 -7.59
CA ASP A 106 -12.73 -8.20 -6.85
C ASP A 106 -14.21 -8.60 -6.92
N ASP A 107 -14.52 -9.61 -7.73
CA ASP A 107 -15.86 -10.17 -7.88
C ASP A 107 -16.37 -10.91 -6.63
N GLU A 108 -15.46 -11.22 -5.70
CA GLU A 108 -15.76 -11.82 -4.40
C GLU A 108 -15.59 -10.80 -3.25
N PHE A 109 -15.64 -9.49 -3.53
CA PHE A 109 -15.51 -8.46 -2.51
C PHE A 109 -16.63 -8.55 -1.46
N ASP A 110 -16.24 -8.77 -0.20
CA ASP A 110 -17.11 -8.75 0.97
C ASP A 110 -16.45 -8.04 2.16
N ASP A 111 -17.14 -8.00 3.32
CA ASP A 111 -16.63 -7.37 4.53
C ASP A 111 -15.34 -8.04 5.06
N LYS A 112 -15.10 -9.32 4.75
CA LYS A 112 -13.87 -10.02 5.15
C LYS A 112 -12.71 -9.61 4.27
N VAL A 113 -12.94 -9.47 2.96
CA VAL A 113 -11.94 -8.92 2.02
C VAL A 113 -11.58 -7.51 2.45
N LEU A 114 -12.56 -6.65 2.73
CA LEU A 114 -12.33 -5.29 3.23
C LEU A 114 -11.45 -5.30 4.49
N ALA A 115 -11.83 -6.08 5.51
CA ALA A 115 -11.09 -6.18 6.76
C ALA A 115 -9.65 -6.70 6.56
N ALA A 116 -9.46 -7.65 5.64
CA ALA A 116 -8.15 -8.19 5.33
C ALA A 116 -7.23 -7.19 4.64
N TRP A 117 -7.74 -6.41 3.68
CA TRP A 117 -6.98 -5.32 3.05
C TRP A 117 -6.59 -4.26 4.07
N LEU A 118 -7.53 -3.82 4.92
CA LEU A 118 -7.25 -2.86 5.99
C LEU A 118 -6.16 -3.38 6.94
N ASP A 119 -6.31 -4.60 7.48
CA ASP A 119 -5.33 -5.18 8.42
C ASP A 119 -3.90 -5.23 7.85
N VAL A 120 -3.75 -5.64 6.59
CA VAL A 120 -2.44 -5.72 5.94
C VAL A 120 -1.87 -4.33 5.65
N ILE A 121 -2.67 -3.44 5.06
CA ILE A 121 -2.23 -2.10 4.64
C ILE A 121 -1.92 -1.22 5.85
N ASP A 122 -2.80 -1.18 6.86
CA ASP A 122 -2.59 -0.43 8.08
C ASP A 122 -1.32 -0.87 8.79
N ASN A 123 -1.08 -2.19 8.89
CA ASN A 123 0.13 -2.70 9.53
C ASN A 123 1.41 -2.22 8.82
N VAL A 124 1.39 -2.13 7.48
CA VAL A 124 2.53 -1.64 6.70
C VAL A 124 2.70 -0.13 6.88
N ILE A 125 1.61 0.64 6.84
CA ILE A 125 1.63 2.09 7.07
C ILE A 125 2.18 2.39 8.47
N GLU A 126 1.67 1.73 9.50
CA GLU A 126 2.15 1.87 10.87
C GLU A 126 3.65 1.61 10.98
N ARG A 127 4.15 0.52 10.39
CA ARG A 127 5.58 0.18 10.40
C ARG A 127 6.44 1.21 9.66
N MET A 128 5.96 1.73 8.52
CA MET A 128 6.65 2.78 7.78
C MET A 128 6.84 4.03 8.65
N PHE A 129 5.84 4.39 9.46
CA PHE A 129 5.93 5.54 10.35
C PHE A 129 6.71 5.25 11.63
N ALA A 130 6.54 4.09 12.26
CA ALA A 130 7.25 3.72 13.49
C ALA A 130 8.78 3.70 13.30
N ALA A 131 9.25 3.18 12.17
CA ALA A 131 10.67 3.16 11.82
C ALA A 131 11.32 4.56 11.74
N LEU A 132 10.52 5.60 11.53
CA LEU A 132 10.99 6.99 11.46
C LEU A 132 11.13 7.64 12.84
N ASP A 133 10.38 7.15 13.82
CA ASP A 133 10.37 7.63 15.20
C ASP A 133 11.52 6.98 16.00
N GLU A 134 11.75 5.67 15.80
CA GLU A 134 12.89 4.96 16.40
C GLU A 134 14.24 5.55 15.95
N ALA A 135 14.38 5.88 14.66
CA ALA A 135 15.59 6.50 14.12
C ALA A 135 15.86 7.91 14.69
N ARG A 136 14.82 8.63 15.14
CA ARG A 136 14.97 9.93 15.79
C ARG A 136 15.47 9.80 17.24
N MET A 137 14.99 8.79 17.97
CA MET A 137 15.38 8.54 19.36
C MET A 137 16.84 8.07 19.51
N ILE A 138 17.39 7.40 18.49
CA ILE A 138 18.80 6.97 18.48
C ILE A 138 19.75 8.13 18.09
N ALA A 139 19.23 9.13 17.37
CA ALA A 139 20.02 10.26 16.87
C ALA A 139 19.99 11.50 17.78
N SER A 140 19.23 11.46 18.88
CA SER A 140 19.13 12.50 19.91
C SER A 140 19.97 12.16 21.14
#